data_AF-A0A927WW05-F1
#
_entry.id   AF-A0A927WW05-F1
#
_cell.length_a   1.000
_cell.length_b   1.000
_cell.length_c   1.000
_cell.angle_alpha   90.00
_cell.angle_beta   90.00
_cell.angle_gamma   90.00
#
_symmetry.space_group_name_H-M   'P 1'
#
loop_
_entity.id
_entity.type
_entity.pdbx_description
1 polymer ?
#
loop_
_entity_poly.entity_id
_entity_poly.type
_entity_poly.pdbx_seq_one_letter_code
_entity_poly.pdbx_strand_id
1 'polypeptide(L)'
;MKKIFSTIVIIFLICFLATNIKLSANNLYDEYESKTIIQQVTENLFGDVIIESVEDLYNLDDSPDYLYVKFVDSGYAIYSSQTLDLLEYSLNSTLPYSGVNKKYYAGPANYFIKINNQYENLTTKTFLSNDEKNTIVEQSKTVLLAAETNTGKLRKSNNLSLSSKINSKENENIMKT
;
A
#
# COMPACT_ATOMS: atom_id res chain seq x y z
N MET A 1 24.69 -47.67 15.01
CA MET A 1 23.41 -46.97 15.24
C MET A 1 23.57 -45.49 15.55
N LYS A 2 24.38 -45.05 16.54
CA LYS A 2 24.58 -43.62 16.87
C LYS A 2 25.04 -42.74 15.69
N LYS A 3 25.93 -43.24 14.84
CA LYS A 3 26.44 -42.48 13.66
C LYS A 3 25.37 -42.25 12.58
N ILE A 4 24.48 -43.22 12.35
CA ILE A 4 23.40 -43.11 11.35
C ILE A 4 22.33 -42.13 11.82
N PHE A 5 21.99 -42.17 13.12
CA PHE A 5 21.04 -41.23 13.73
C PHE A 5 21.57 -39.79 13.68
N SER A 6 22.86 -39.58 13.95
CA SER A 6 23.50 -38.27 13.86
C SER A 6 23.44 -37.67 12.45
N THR A 7 23.62 -38.48 11.40
CA THR A 7 23.56 -37.99 10.02
C THR A 7 22.16 -37.54 9.62
N ILE A 8 21.12 -38.26 10.06
CA ILE A 8 19.71 -37.93 9.77
C ILE A 8 19.32 -36.59 10.41
N VAL A 9 19.75 -36.34 11.65
CA VAL A 9 19.48 -35.08 12.36
C VAL A 9 20.13 -33.89 11.66
N ILE A 10 21.38 -34.05 11.17
CA ILE A 10 22.09 -32.98 10.44
C ILE A 10 21.39 -32.64 9.12
N ILE A 11 20.93 -33.65 8.38
CA ILE A 11 20.17 -33.43 7.12
C ILE A 11 18.86 -32.69 7.41
N PHE A 12 18.14 -33.08 8.48
CA PHE A 12 16.92 -32.39 8.87
C PHE A 12 17.16 -30.94 9.26
N LEU A 13 18.26 -30.65 9.97
CA LEU A 13 18.63 -29.28 10.36
C LEU A 13 18.98 -28.42 9.14
N ILE A 14 19.70 -28.96 8.15
CA ILE A 14 20.03 -28.26 6.91
C ILE A 14 18.78 -27.96 6.09
N CYS A 15 17.85 -28.93 5.98
CA CYS A 15 16.57 -28.73 5.32
C CYS A 15 15.71 -27.68 6.01
N PHE A 16 15.71 -27.65 7.35
CA PHE A 16 14.97 -26.67 8.14
C PHE A 16 15.57 -25.25 8.00
N LEU A 17 16.89 -25.11 7.91
CA LEU A 17 17.53 -23.82 7.64
C LEU A 17 17.20 -23.31 6.23
N ALA A 18 17.15 -24.19 5.23
CA ALA A 18 16.86 -23.82 3.85
C ALA A 18 15.42 -23.29 3.62
N THR A 19 14.44 -23.73 4.41
CA THR A 19 13.05 -23.22 4.30
C THR A 19 12.89 -21.82 4.89
N ASN A 20 13.63 -21.49 5.95
CA ASN A 20 13.59 -20.17 6.59
C ASN A 20 14.21 -19.07 5.69
N ILE A 21 15.24 -19.41 4.91
CA ILE A 21 15.91 -18.44 4.01
C ILE A 21 14.98 -18.02 2.86
N LYS A 22 14.19 -18.94 2.29
CA LYS A 22 13.27 -18.64 1.18
C LYS A 22 12.13 -17.71 1.58
N LEU A 23 11.64 -17.82 2.82
CA LEU A 23 10.56 -16.97 3.32
C LEU A 23 11.02 -15.52 3.50
N SER A 24 12.26 -15.31 3.97
CA SER A 24 12.83 -13.97 4.16
C SER A 24 13.15 -13.25 2.84
N ALA A 25 13.57 -13.99 1.80
CA ALA A 25 13.92 -13.39 0.52
C ALA A 25 12.70 -12.85 -0.24
N ASN A 26 11.57 -13.56 -0.18
CA ASN A 26 10.33 -13.13 -0.83
C ASN A 26 9.79 -11.82 -0.22
N ASN A 27 9.80 -11.70 1.10
CA ASN A 27 9.32 -10.48 1.78
C ASN A 27 10.18 -9.25 1.46
N LEU A 28 11.50 -9.41 1.32
CA LEU A 28 12.40 -8.32 0.95
C LEU A 28 12.21 -7.87 -0.50
N TYR A 29 11.88 -8.80 -1.40
CA TYR A 29 11.62 -8.49 -2.80
C TYR A 29 10.33 -7.69 -2.97
N ASP A 30 9.25 -8.11 -2.32
CA ASP A 30 7.95 -7.42 -2.38
C ASP A 30 8.02 -5.99 -1.79
N GLU A 31 8.75 -5.80 -0.68
CA GLU A 31 8.97 -4.48 -0.09
C GLU A 31 9.77 -3.55 -1.00
N TYR A 32 10.81 -4.08 -1.67
CA TYR A 32 11.64 -3.32 -2.60
C TYR A 32 10.86 -2.90 -3.86
N GLU A 33 10.08 -3.79 -4.46
CA GLU A 33 9.23 -3.44 -5.59
C GLU A 33 8.17 -2.42 -5.21
N SER A 34 7.50 -2.59 -4.06
CA SER A 34 6.52 -1.63 -3.56
C SER A 34 7.12 -0.23 -3.38
N LYS A 35 8.28 -0.13 -2.73
CA LYS A 35 8.98 1.14 -2.55
C LYS A 35 9.37 1.78 -3.88
N THR A 36 9.78 0.97 -4.86
CA THR A 36 10.16 1.45 -6.20
C THR A 36 8.96 2.00 -6.97
N ILE A 37 7.81 1.32 -6.92
CA ILE A 37 6.57 1.79 -7.55
C ILE A 37 6.09 3.09 -6.90
N ILE A 38 6.10 3.15 -5.57
CA ILE A 38 5.69 4.36 -4.83
C ILE A 38 6.62 5.53 -5.14
N GLN A 39 7.93 5.31 -5.21
CA GLN A 39 8.89 6.32 -5.64
C GLN A 39 8.54 6.84 -7.04
N GLN A 40 8.31 5.96 -8.00
CA GLN A 40 7.95 6.34 -9.37
C GLN A 40 6.63 7.13 -9.43
N VAL A 41 5.59 6.69 -8.72
CA VAL A 41 4.30 7.40 -8.67
C VAL A 41 4.47 8.79 -8.03
N THR A 42 5.24 8.88 -6.95
CA THR A 42 5.50 10.13 -6.23
C THR A 42 6.29 11.11 -7.10
N GLU A 43 7.35 10.64 -7.77
CA GLU A 43 8.16 11.46 -8.66
C GLU A 43 7.35 12.00 -9.85
N ASN A 44 6.48 11.17 -10.43
CA ASN A 44 5.61 11.60 -11.51
C ASN A 44 4.63 12.71 -11.10
N LEU A 45 4.23 12.74 -9.83
CA LEU A 45 3.26 13.72 -9.31
C LEU A 45 3.94 15.01 -8.83
N PHE A 46 5.11 14.91 -8.21
CA PHE A 46 5.71 16.02 -7.47
C PHE A 46 7.13 16.39 -7.94
N GLY A 47 7.69 15.69 -8.93
CA GLY A 47 9.06 15.89 -9.40
C GLY A 47 10.10 15.23 -8.50
N ASP A 48 11.27 15.84 -8.35
CA ASP A 48 12.42 15.27 -7.62
C ASP A 48 12.21 15.29 -6.10
N VAL A 49 11.24 14.51 -5.60
CA VAL A 49 10.97 14.32 -4.18
C VAL A 49 11.63 13.02 -3.71
N ILE A 50 12.41 13.10 -2.62
CA ILE A 50 13.06 11.94 -2.01
C ILE A 50 12.17 11.39 -0.89
N ILE A 51 11.79 10.13 -1.00
CA ILE A 51 11.03 9.43 0.04
C ILE A 51 11.95 9.02 1.19
N GLU A 52 11.61 9.47 2.40
CA GLU A 52 12.25 9.06 3.65
C GLU A 52 11.73 7.71 4.12
N SER A 53 10.40 7.58 4.23
CA SER A 53 9.73 6.37 4.70
C SER A 53 8.39 6.16 4.01
N VAL A 54 7.98 4.88 3.97
CA VAL A 54 6.64 4.44 3.60
C VAL A 54 6.13 3.61 4.77
N GLU A 55 4.94 3.94 5.27
CA GLU A 55 4.33 3.28 6.42
C GLU A 55 2.85 3.02 6.17
N ASP A 56 2.31 1.93 6.71
CA ASP A 56 0.87 1.68 6.66
C ASP A 56 0.11 2.68 7.54
N LEU A 57 -1.01 3.17 7.01
CA LEU A 57 -2.03 3.89 7.77
C LEU A 57 -3.30 3.03 7.81
N TYR A 58 -3.88 2.94 9.01
CA TYR A 58 -5.04 2.08 9.26
C TYR A 58 -6.34 2.87 9.16
N ASN A 59 -7.38 2.22 8.62
CA ASN A 59 -8.75 2.68 8.77
C ASN A 59 -9.25 2.37 10.20
N LEU A 60 -10.38 2.96 10.61
CA LEU A 60 -10.92 2.84 11.97
C LEU A 60 -11.44 1.43 12.31
N ASP A 61 -11.45 0.51 11.34
CA ASP A 61 -11.71 -0.94 11.50
C ASP A 61 -10.42 -1.78 11.58
N ASP A 62 -9.26 -1.15 11.78
CA ASP A 62 -7.94 -1.76 11.88
C ASP A 62 -7.39 -2.36 10.56
N SER A 63 -8.01 -2.08 9.42
CA SER A 63 -7.49 -2.49 8.10
C SER A 63 -6.43 -1.52 7.55
N PRO A 64 -5.33 -2.00 6.92
CA PRO A 64 -4.25 -1.16 6.37
C PRO A 64 -4.62 -0.64 4.96
N ASP A 65 -5.65 0.21 4.91
CA ASP A 65 -6.24 0.69 3.65
C ASP A 65 -5.41 1.80 2.95
N TYR A 66 -4.37 2.32 3.62
CA TYR A 66 -3.67 3.52 3.20
C TYR A 66 -2.16 3.41 3.40
N LEU A 67 -1.40 4.18 2.62
CA LEU A 67 0.05 4.32 2.74
C LEU A 67 0.40 5.76 3.05
N TYR A 68 1.20 5.98 4.09
CA TYR A 68 1.84 7.24 4.41
C TYR A 68 3.25 7.27 3.86
N VAL A 69 3.51 8.22 2.97
CA VAL A 69 4.82 8.46 2.37
C VAL A 69 5.36 9.76 2.91
N LYS A 70 6.44 9.69 3.70
CA LYS A 70 7.12 10.86 4.26
C LYS A 70 8.28 11.26 3.37
N PHE A 71 8.45 12.56 3.11
CA PHE A 71 9.55 13.09 2.32
C PHE A 71 10.71 13.55 3.22
N VAL A 72 11.95 13.45 2.73
CA VAL A 72 13.17 13.74 3.50
C VAL A 72 13.24 15.19 4.02
N ASP A 73 12.94 16.18 3.17
CA ASP A 73 13.11 17.59 3.55
C ASP A 73 11.88 18.14 4.28
N SER A 74 10.70 17.88 3.73
CA SER A 74 9.40 18.25 4.29
C SER A 74 8.29 17.69 3.40
N GLY A 75 7.11 17.49 3.99
CA GLY A 75 5.94 17.05 3.25
C GLY A 75 5.62 15.57 3.42
N TYR A 76 4.49 15.20 2.83
CA TYR A 76 4.02 13.83 2.74
C TYR A 76 3.02 13.66 1.61
N ALA A 77 2.78 12.39 1.28
CA ALA A 77 1.61 11.95 0.54
C ALA A 77 0.93 10.80 1.28
N ILE A 78 -0.40 10.71 1.14
CA ILE A 78 -1.21 9.58 1.57
C ILE A 78 -1.85 8.98 0.31
N TYR A 79 -1.63 7.69 0.12
CA TYR A 79 -2.19 6.93 -0.99
C TYR A 79 -3.18 5.88 -0.50
N SER A 80 -4.12 5.49 -1.35
CA SER A 80 -4.82 4.20 -1.23
C SER A 80 -3.80 3.06 -1.32
N SER A 81 -3.81 2.12 -0.39
CA SER A 81 -2.86 1.00 -0.40
C SER A 81 -3.10 0.03 -1.55
N GLN A 82 -4.34 -0.07 -2.04
CA GLN A 82 -4.67 -0.99 -3.12
C GLN A 82 -4.47 -0.39 -4.52
N THR A 83 -4.86 0.88 -4.72
CA THR A 83 -4.85 1.52 -6.05
C THR A 83 -3.70 2.49 -6.27
N LEU A 84 -3.01 2.90 -5.21
CA LEU A 84 -2.04 3.99 -5.20
C LEU A 84 -2.62 5.34 -5.67
N ASP A 85 -3.94 5.51 -5.59
CA ASP A 85 -4.57 6.81 -5.81
C ASP A 85 -4.13 7.78 -4.71
N LEU A 86 -3.74 8.99 -5.11
CA LEU A 86 -3.37 10.06 -4.18
C LEU A 86 -4.63 10.59 -3.47
N LEU A 87 -4.64 10.50 -2.14
CA LEU A 87 -5.78 10.90 -1.31
C LEU A 87 -5.54 12.24 -0.62
N GLU A 88 -4.31 12.48 -0.18
CA GLU A 88 -3.92 13.70 0.52
C GLU A 88 -2.42 13.93 0.32
N TYR A 89 -1.98 15.18 0.27
CA TYR A 89 -0.56 15.50 0.31
C TYR A 89 -0.32 16.90 0.85
N SER A 90 0.92 17.13 1.24
CA SER A 90 1.48 18.45 1.49
C SER A 90 2.96 18.42 1.16
N LEU A 91 3.50 19.46 0.53
CA LEU A 91 4.94 19.56 0.26
C LEU A 91 5.71 20.25 1.39
N ASN A 92 5.00 20.88 2.34
CA ASN A 92 5.58 21.79 3.31
C ASN A 92 5.08 21.57 4.76
N SER A 93 4.35 20.48 5.02
CA SER A 93 3.90 20.13 6.37
C SER A 93 4.10 18.66 6.68
N THR A 94 3.95 18.29 7.95
CA THR A 94 4.05 16.91 8.43
C THR A 94 2.80 16.52 9.18
N LEU A 95 2.43 15.23 9.14
CA LEU A 95 1.29 14.71 9.88
C LEU A 95 1.54 14.65 11.39
N PRO A 96 0.51 14.80 12.23
CA PRO A 96 0.64 14.88 13.69
C PRO A 96 0.88 13.53 14.39
N TYR A 97 1.54 12.55 13.75
CA TYR A 97 1.74 11.19 14.28
C TYR A 97 3.03 11.01 15.11
N SER A 98 3.58 12.07 15.68
CA SER A 98 4.83 12.00 16.43
C SER A 98 4.73 11.02 17.61
N GLY A 99 5.62 10.02 17.65
CA GLY A 99 5.68 9.01 18.72
C GLY A 99 4.53 7.99 18.72
N VAL A 100 3.74 7.93 17.64
CA VAL A 100 2.60 7.02 17.51
C VAL A 100 3.03 5.75 16.78
N ASN A 101 2.78 4.59 17.39
CA ASN A 101 3.06 3.29 16.77
C ASN A 101 2.01 2.93 15.70
N LYS A 102 0.72 2.88 16.08
CA LYS A 102 -0.39 2.57 15.16
C LYS A 102 -1.20 3.82 14.84
N LYS A 103 -1.15 4.21 13.57
CA LYS A 103 -1.67 5.48 13.04
C LYS A 103 -2.96 5.24 12.27
N TYR A 104 -3.99 6.01 12.55
CA TYR A 104 -5.30 5.84 11.93
C TYR A 104 -5.70 7.04 11.09
N TYR A 105 -6.11 6.80 9.86
CA TYR A 105 -6.51 7.82 8.90
C TYR A 105 -7.96 7.63 8.50
N ALA A 106 -8.70 8.74 8.52
CA ALA A 106 -10.14 8.76 8.22
C ALA A 106 -10.49 9.90 7.25
N GLY A 107 -9.55 10.23 6.36
CA GLY A 107 -9.67 11.29 5.36
C GLY A 107 -8.89 12.56 5.73
N PRO A 108 -8.89 13.57 4.83
CA PRO A 108 -8.11 14.78 5.02
C PRO A 108 -8.34 15.46 6.36
N ALA A 109 -7.25 15.84 7.03
CA ALA A 109 -7.25 16.45 8.38
C ALA A 109 -7.80 15.57 9.52
N ASN A 110 -8.14 14.30 9.25
CA ASN A 110 -8.77 13.38 10.19
C ASN A 110 -7.78 12.26 10.56
N TYR A 111 -6.89 12.57 11.51
CA TYR A 111 -5.82 11.69 11.99
C TYR A 111 -6.10 11.25 13.42
N PHE A 112 -6.01 9.96 13.70
CA PHE A 112 -6.42 9.39 14.98
C PHE A 112 -5.38 8.47 15.59
N ILE A 113 -5.50 8.32 16.91
CA ILE A 113 -4.89 7.24 17.69
C ILE A 113 -5.97 6.49 18.45
N LYS A 114 -5.72 5.20 18.70
CA LYS A 114 -6.60 4.35 19.49
C LYS A 114 -6.11 4.29 20.93
N ILE A 115 -6.91 4.80 21.86
CA ILE A 115 -6.66 4.77 23.32
C ILE A 115 -7.86 4.09 23.99
N ASN A 116 -7.62 3.03 24.77
CA ASN A 116 -8.68 2.32 25.50
C ASN A 116 -9.90 1.96 24.64
N ASN A 117 -9.65 1.53 23.38
CA ASN A 117 -10.68 1.18 22.39
C ASN A 117 -11.55 2.35 21.87
N GLN A 118 -11.13 3.59 22.12
CA GLN A 118 -11.73 4.80 21.53
C GLN A 118 -10.71 5.48 20.61
N TYR A 119 -11.19 6.23 19.63
CA TYR A 119 -10.36 6.94 18.67
C TYR A 119 -10.30 8.42 19.02
N GLU A 120 -9.13 8.92 19.41
CA GLU A 120 -8.87 10.34 19.66
C GLU A 120 -8.31 10.99 18.40
N ASN A 121 -8.92 12.08 17.95
CA ASN A 121 -8.39 12.89 16.86
C ASN A 121 -7.17 13.67 17.34
N LEU A 122 -6.03 13.51 16.66
CA LEU A 122 -4.76 14.12 17.03
C LEU A 122 -4.74 15.65 16.89
N THR A 123 -5.60 16.21 16.06
CA THR A 123 -5.73 17.66 15.83
C THR A 123 -6.67 18.29 16.83
N THR A 124 -7.89 17.76 16.98
CA THR A 124 -8.94 18.37 17.81
C THR A 124 -8.95 17.88 19.25
N LYS A 125 -8.25 16.78 19.56
CA LYS A 125 -8.24 16.11 20.88
C LYS A 125 -9.61 15.60 21.33
N THR A 126 -10.50 15.34 20.37
CA THR A 126 -11.86 14.82 20.62
C THR A 126 -11.93 13.33 20.29
N PHE A 127 -12.75 12.61 21.05
CA PHE A 127 -13.01 11.20 20.80
C PHE A 127 -14.20 11.01 19.87
N LEU A 128 -14.12 10.04 18.95
CA LEU A 128 -15.25 9.61 18.14
C LEU A 128 -16.23 8.78 18.97
N SER A 129 -17.52 9.00 18.73
CA SER A 129 -18.56 8.05 19.08
C SER A 129 -18.49 6.81 18.18
N ASN A 130 -19.12 5.71 18.60
CA ASN A 130 -19.18 4.49 17.80
C ASN A 130 -19.95 4.70 16.49
N ASP A 131 -21.00 5.52 16.49
CA ASP A 131 -21.82 5.79 15.30
C ASP A 131 -21.04 6.58 14.25
N GLU A 132 -20.28 7.60 14.68
CA GLU A 132 -19.37 8.35 13.79
C GLU A 132 -18.30 7.43 13.20
N LYS A 133 -17.65 6.62 14.05
CA LYS A 133 -16.66 5.64 13.61
C LYS A 133 -17.22 4.71 12.53
N ASN A 134 -18.39 4.12 12.77
CA ASN A 134 -19.01 3.19 11.81
C ASN A 134 -19.36 3.89 10.49
N THR A 135 -19.90 5.11 10.57
CA THR A 135 -20.22 5.92 9.38
C THR A 135 -18.97 6.20 8.54
N ILE A 136 -17.86 6.58 9.18
CA ILE A 136 -16.59 6.86 8.51
C ILE A 136 -16.02 5.58 7.86
N VAL A 137 -16.09 4.44 8.53
CA VAL A 137 -15.63 3.15 7.98
C VAL A 137 -16.46 2.77 6.74
N GLU A 138 -17.79 2.87 6.80
CA GLU A 138 -18.65 2.53 5.66
C GLU A 138 -18.40 3.45 4.46
N GLN A 139 -18.25 4.74 4.70
CA GLN A 139 -17.97 5.73 3.65
C GLN A 139 -16.60 5.49 3.00
N SER A 140 -15.55 5.31 3.81
CA SER A 140 -14.20 5.05 3.31
C SER A 140 -14.13 3.76 2.48
N LYS A 141 -14.73 2.66 2.95
CA LYS A 141 -14.78 1.39 2.20
C LYS A 141 -15.52 1.53 0.88
N THR A 142 -16.62 2.28 0.86
CA THR A 142 -17.38 2.53 -0.38
C THR A 142 -16.52 3.25 -1.41
N VAL A 143 -15.78 4.28 -1.00
CA VAL A 143 -14.90 5.06 -1.89
C VAL A 143 -13.74 4.20 -2.41
N LEU A 144 -13.08 3.45 -1.52
CA LEU A 144 -11.96 2.59 -1.90
C LEU A 144 -12.40 1.51 -2.90
N LEU A 145 -13.49 0.78 -2.62
CA LEU A 145 -14.02 -0.25 -3.52
C LEU A 145 -14.44 0.31 -4.90
N ALA A 146 -15.00 1.53 -4.93
CA ALA A 146 -15.36 2.19 -6.17
C ALA A 146 -14.11 2.54 -7.00
N ALA A 147 -13.05 3.03 -6.36
CA ALA A 147 -11.78 3.32 -7.00
C ALA A 147 -11.16 2.05 -7.62
N GLU A 148 -11.10 0.96 -6.85
CA GLU A 148 -10.60 -0.35 -7.29
C GLU A 148 -11.34 -0.84 -8.54
N THR A 149 -12.68 -0.79 -8.50
CA THR A 149 -13.55 -1.18 -9.62
C THR A 149 -13.28 -0.35 -10.88
N ASN A 150 -13.02 0.95 -10.72
CA ASN A 150 -12.73 1.84 -11.84
C ASN A 150 -11.34 1.57 -12.44
N THR A 151 -10.31 1.37 -11.62
CA THR A 151 -9.00 0.89 -12.11
C THR A 151 -9.11 -0.45 -12.83
N GLY A 152 -9.91 -1.38 -12.34
CA GLY A 152 -10.19 -2.66 -12.99
C GLY A 152 -10.87 -2.50 -14.35
N LYS A 153 -11.86 -1.60 -14.46
CA LYS A 153 -12.53 -1.25 -15.72
C LYS A 153 -11.57 -0.57 -16.71
N LEU A 154 -10.75 0.37 -16.25
CA LEU A 154 -9.74 1.05 -17.08
C LEU A 154 -8.72 0.06 -17.65
N ARG A 155 -8.18 -0.84 -16.83
CA ARG A 155 -7.29 -1.93 -17.27
C ARG A 155 -7.93 -2.83 -18.33
N LYS A 156 -9.19 -3.20 -18.15
CA LYS A 156 -9.93 -4.02 -19.13
C LYS A 156 -10.17 -3.26 -20.44
N SER A 157 -10.53 -1.97 -20.38
CA SER A 157 -10.74 -1.14 -21.57
C SER A 157 -9.47 -0.92 -22.40
N ASN A 158 -8.33 -0.71 -21.73
CA ASN A 158 -7.04 -0.55 -22.40
C ASN A 158 -6.60 -1.83 -23.11
N ASN A 159 -6.81 -3.01 -22.49
CA ASN A 159 -6.50 -4.29 -23.12
C ASN A 159 -7.39 -4.60 -24.34
N LEU A 160 -8.68 -4.21 -24.33
CA LEU A 160 -9.55 -4.30 -25.51
C LEU A 160 -9.15 -3.32 -26.63
N SER A 161 -8.65 -2.13 -26.28
CA SER A 161 -8.14 -1.16 -27.26
C SER A 161 -6.82 -1.60 -27.90
N LEU A 162 -5.99 -2.34 -27.15
CA LEU A 162 -4.71 -2.87 -27.63
C LEU A 162 -4.93 -4.08 -28.55
N SER A 163 -5.81 -5.01 -28.18
CA SER A 163 -6.12 -6.18 -29.00
C SER A 163 -6.78 -5.81 -30.33
N SER A 164 -7.64 -4.78 -30.35
CA SER A 164 -8.23 -4.26 -31.59
C SER A 164 -7.20 -3.57 -32.50
N LYS A 165 -6.21 -2.85 -31.94
CA LYS A 165 -5.09 -2.26 -32.70
C LYS A 165 -4.08 -3.28 -33.23
N ILE A 166 -3.90 -4.42 -32.53
CA ILE A 166 -3.03 -5.51 -32.99
C ILE A 166 -3.70 -6.22 -34.17
N ASN A 167 -5.00 -6.54 -34.06
CA ASN A 167 -5.74 -7.18 -35.15
C ASN A 167 -5.85 -6.32 -36.42
N SER A 168 -5.90 -4.98 -36.30
CA SER A 168 -5.89 -4.11 -37.47
C SER A 168 -4.53 -4.08 -38.19
N LYS A 169 -3.42 -4.19 -37.45
CA LYS A 169 -2.07 -4.20 -38.04
C LYS A 169 -1.71 -5.54 -38.70
N GLU A 170 -2.19 -6.67 -38.17
CA GLU A 170 -2.02 -7.97 -38.85
C GLU A 170 -2.78 -8.01 -40.17
N ASN A 171 -4.00 -7.45 -40.24
CA ASN A 171 -4.79 -7.42 -41.47
C ASN A 171 -4.21 -6.48 -42.55
N GLU A 172 -3.53 -5.40 -42.18
CA GLU A 172 -2.84 -4.54 -43.16
C GLU A 172 -1.58 -5.18 -43.77
N ASN A 173 -0.91 -6.08 -43.04
CA ASN A 173 0.28 -6.78 -43.54
C ASN A 173 -0.08 -7.94 -44.47
N ILE A 174 -1.24 -8.56 -44.32
CA ILE A 174 -1.70 -9.67 -45.18
C ILE A 174 -2.15 -9.17 -46.56
N MET A 175 -2.60 -7.92 -46.69
CA MET A 175 -2.99 -7.31 -47.98
C MET A 175 -1.80 -6.80 -48.82
N LYS A 176 -0.57 -6.82 -48.29
CA LYS A 176 0.63 -6.31 -48.98
C LYS A 176 1.59 -7.41 -49.48
N THR A 177 1.18 -8.67 -49.41
CA THR A 177 1.86 -9.84 -50.02
C THR A 177 0.97 -10.48 -51.06
#